data_AF-Q9RHK6-F1
#
_entry.id   AF-Q9RHK6-F1
#
_cell.length_a   1.000
_cell.length_b   1.000
_cell.length_c   1.000
_cell.angle_alpha   90.00
_cell.angle_beta   90.00
_cell.angle_gamma   90.00
#
_symmetry.space_group_name_H-M   'P 1'
#
loop_
_entity.id
_entity.type
_entity.pdbx_description
1 polymer ?
#
loop_
_entity_poly.entity_id
_entity_poly.type
_entity_poly.pdbx_seq_one_letter_code
_entity_poly.pdbx_strand_id
1 'polypeptide(L)'
;NVGHETAGLVYVVEQNTANYPHYCDASQPYGCPAGNDKYYGRGPVQLSWNFNYKAAGDALGIDLLNNPDLVQNDSAVAWKTGLWYWNTQTGPGTMTPHDAMVNGAGFGETIRS
;
A
#
# COMPACT_ATOMS: atom_id res chain seq x y z
N ASN A 1 -5.68 -2.80 12.09
CA ASN A 1 -5.23 -2.16 10.83
C ASN A 1 -5.57 -3.05 9.64
N VAL A 2 -4.88 -4.16 9.37
CA VAL A 2 -5.24 -5.05 8.22
C VAL A 2 -6.72 -5.43 8.15
N GLY A 3 -7.31 -5.92 9.24
CA GLY A 3 -8.73 -6.28 9.27
C GLY A 3 -9.68 -5.09 9.07
N HIS A 4 -9.25 -3.86 9.42
CA HIS A 4 -10.03 -2.65 9.16
C HIS A 4 -10.01 -2.30 7.67
N GLU A 5 -8.82 -2.31 7.04
CA GLU A 5 -8.64 -1.97 5.62
C GLU A 5 -9.33 -2.94 4.65
N THR A 6 -9.49 -4.20 5.04
CA THR A 6 -9.94 -5.28 4.13
C THR A 6 -11.28 -5.88 4.52
N ALA A 7 -11.99 -5.28 5.49
CA ALA A 7 -13.18 -5.86 6.12
C ALA A 7 -12.95 -7.31 6.59
N GLY A 8 -11.87 -7.55 7.33
CA GLY A 8 -11.50 -8.87 7.82
C GLY A 8 -10.96 -9.80 6.74
N LEU A 9 -10.16 -9.28 5.80
CA LEU A 9 -9.59 -10.00 4.65
C LEU A 9 -10.63 -10.51 3.62
N VAL A 10 -11.86 -10.00 3.66
CA VAL A 10 -12.89 -10.31 2.66
C VAL A 10 -12.53 -9.71 1.31
N TYR A 11 -11.93 -8.52 1.29
CA TYR A 11 -11.60 -7.80 0.06
C TYR A 11 -10.09 -7.80 -0.22
N VAL A 12 -9.73 -8.23 -1.43
CA VAL A 12 -8.36 -8.17 -1.96
C VAL A 12 -8.10 -6.83 -2.65
N VAL A 13 -9.11 -6.25 -3.29
CA VAL A 13 -9.02 -5.00 -4.06
C VAL A 13 -10.03 -3.97 -3.56
N GLU A 14 -9.76 -2.70 -3.83
CA GLU A 14 -10.69 -1.60 -3.56
C GLU A 14 -12.03 -1.83 -4.27
N GLN A 15 -13.13 -1.58 -3.57
CA GLN A 15 -14.47 -1.90 -4.07
C GLN A 15 -15.06 -0.81 -4.97
N ASN A 16 -14.75 0.46 -4.73
CA ASN A 16 -15.28 1.55 -5.54
C ASN A 16 -14.46 1.75 -6.82
N THR A 17 -14.82 1.01 -7.86
CA THR A 17 -14.12 1.04 -9.16
C THR A 17 -14.11 2.41 -9.83
N ALA A 18 -15.06 3.29 -9.51
CA ALA A 18 -15.07 4.67 -10.02
C ALA A 18 -13.85 5.49 -9.56
N ASN A 19 -13.21 5.11 -8.45
CA ASN A 19 -12.02 5.77 -7.92
C ASN A 19 -10.73 5.30 -8.58
N TYR A 20 -10.71 4.20 -9.33
CA TYR A 20 -9.47 3.61 -9.82
C TYR A 20 -8.55 4.57 -10.59
N PRO A 21 -9.07 5.47 -11.46
CA PRO A 21 -8.26 6.46 -12.17
C PRO A 21 -7.64 7.54 -11.28
N HIS A 22 -8.05 7.65 -10.01
CA HIS A 22 -7.59 8.70 -9.09
C HIS A 22 -6.14 8.50 -8.65
N TYR A 23 -5.67 7.26 -8.59
CA TYR A 23 -4.42 6.87 -7.94
C TYR A 23 -3.18 6.96 -8.84
N CYS A 24 -3.27 7.71 -9.93
CA CYS A 24 -2.16 8.01 -10.80
C CYS A 24 -1.69 9.45 -10.56
N ASP A 25 -0.59 9.62 -9.84
CA ASP A 25 0.09 10.91 -9.77
C ASP A 25 0.93 11.11 -11.04
N ALA A 26 0.37 11.87 -11.98
CA ALA A 26 1.00 12.21 -13.24
C ALA A 26 2.20 13.16 -13.10
N SER A 27 2.43 13.76 -11.92
CA SER A 27 3.60 14.59 -11.67
C SER A 27 4.87 13.78 -11.43
N GLN A 28 4.74 12.48 -11.13
CA GLN A 28 5.88 11.59 -10.96
C GLN A 28 6.63 11.39 -12.29
N PRO A 29 7.98 11.46 -12.30
CA PRO A 29 8.75 11.37 -13.54
C PRO A 29 8.67 10.00 -14.22
N TYR A 30 8.33 8.95 -13.46
CA TYR A 30 8.09 7.60 -13.98
C TYR A 30 6.63 7.37 -14.39
N GLY A 31 5.73 8.32 -14.14
CA GLY A 31 4.33 8.25 -14.52
C GLY A 31 3.59 7.01 -14.01
N CYS A 32 2.74 6.47 -14.87
CA CYS A 32 1.81 5.38 -14.56
C CYS A 32 1.89 4.30 -15.65
N PRO A 33 3.02 3.57 -15.77
CA PRO A 33 3.29 2.68 -16.91
C PRO A 33 2.32 1.51 -17.04
N ALA A 34 1.77 1.00 -15.92
CA ALA A 34 0.74 -0.04 -15.96
C ALA A 34 -0.63 0.47 -16.48
N GLY A 35 -0.88 1.79 -16.45
CA GLY A 35 -2.17 2.41 -16.73
C GLY A 35 -2.57 3.43 -15.65
N ASN A 36 -3.36 4.44 -16.01
CA ASN A 36 -3.81 5.49 -15.08
C ASN A 36 -4.79 4.98 -14.02
N ASP A 37 -5.46 3.86 -14.29
CA ASP A 37 -6.48 3.22 -13.46
C ASP A 37 -5.97 1.92 -12.80
N LYS A 38 -4.65 1.77 -12.69
CA LYS A 38 -4.02 0.52 -12.21
C LYS A 38 -3.39 0.58 -10.83
N TYR A 39 -3.43 1.71 -10.14
CA TYR A 39 -2.79 1.88 -8.82
C TYR A 39 -3.80 2.04 -7.67
N TYR A 40 -5.00 1.50 -7.84
CA TYR A 40 -6.01 1.38 -6.79
C TYR A 40 -5.58 0.44 -5.65
N GLY A 41 -6.35 0.45 -4.56
CA GLY A 41 -6.07 -0.31 -3.35
C GLY A 41 -6.00 -1.82 -3.60
N ARG A 42 -4.89 -2.44 -3.18
CA ARG A 42 -4.72 -3.91 -3.19
C ARG A 42 -4.08 -4.45 -1.92
N GLY A 43 -4.42 -5.68 -1.56
CA GLY A 43 -3.78 -6.44 -0.50
C GLY A 43 -4.15 -5.95 0.91
N PRO A 44 -3.39 -6.41 1.93
CA PRO A 44 -3.76 -6.29 3.35
C PRO A 44 -3.73 -4.86 3.92
N VAL A 45 -3.06 -3.93 3.24
CA VAL A 45 -3.01 -2.50 3.61
C VAL A 45 -3.61 -1.62 2.52
N GLN A 46 -4.33 -2.21 1.54
CA GLN A 46 -4.89 -1.49 0.40
C GLN A 46 -3.89 -0.53 -0.26
N LEU A 47 -2.72 -1.06 -0.62
CA LEU A 47 -1.64 -0.30 -1.27
C LEU A 47 -2.19 0.45 -2.47
N SER A 48 -2.06 1.77 -2.45
CA SER A 48 -2.64 2.70 -3.44
C SER A 48 -1.61 3.74 -3.87
N TRP A 49 -1.79 4.34 -5.04
CA TRP A 49 -0.90 5.33 -5.68
C TRP A 49 0.36 4.77 -6.34
N ASN A 50 0.63 5.20 -7.58
CA ASN A 50 1.81 4.80 -8.36
C ASN A 50 3.14 4.98 -7.60
N PHE A 51 3.29 6.05 -6.83
CA PHE A 51 4.50 6.28 -6.04
C PHE A 51 4.71 5.27 -4.90
N ASN A 52 3.62 4.79 -4.27
CA ASN A 52 3.74 3.75 -3.25
C ASN A 52 4.02 2.38 -3.86
N TYR A 53 3.42 2.05 -5.00
CA TYR A 53 3.78 0.84 -5.76
C TYR A 53 5.27 0.88 -6.16
N LYS A 54 5.77 2.04 -6.60
CA LYS A 54 7.20 2.22 -6.88
C LYS A 54 8.07 2.01 -5.63
N ALA A 55 7.76 2.71 -4.54
CA ALA A 55 8.56 2.66 -3.31
C ALA A 55 8.56 1.26 -2.66
N ALA A 56 7.40 0.60 -2.60
CA ALA A 56 7.28 -0.77 -2.12
C ALA A 56 8.05 -1.73 -3.02
N GLY A 57 7.94 -1.57 -4.34
CA GLY A 57 8.63 -2.40 -5.31
C GLY A 57 10.15 -2.32 -5.17
N ASP A 58 10.68 -1.11 -5.04
CA ASP A 58 12.11 -0.86 -4.82
C ASP A 58 12.62 -1.54 -3.53
N ALA A 59 11.88 -1.38 -2.43
CA ALA A 59 12.28 -1.95 -1.13
C ALA A 59 12.22 -3.48 -1.10
N LEU A 60 11.30 -4.08 -1.86
CA LEU A 60 11.08 -5.53 -1.89
C LEU A 60 11.86 -6.24 -3.01
N GLY A 61 12.45 -5.48 -3.95
CA GLY A 61 13.09 -6.04 -5.16
C GLY A 61 12.09 -6.65 -6.13
N ILE A 62 10.88 -6.09 -6.22
CA ILE A 62 9.77 -6.58 -7.05
C ILE A 62 9.23 -5.41 -7.87
N ASP A 63 9.14 -5.52 -9.20
CA ASP A 63 8.67 -4.41 -10.03
C ASP A 63 7.14 -4.23 -9.97
N LEU A 64 6.67 -3.64 -8.88
CA LEU A 64 5.26 -3.37 -8.61
C LEU A 64 4.73 -2.15 -9.36
N LEU A 65 5.59 -1.24 -9.85
CA LEU A 65 5.15 -0.11 -10.66
C LEU A 65 4.64 -0.62 -12.02
N ASN A 66 5.38 -1.51 -12.69
CA ASN A 66 4.94 -2.08 -13.97
C ASN A 66 3.97 -3.27 -13.80
N ASN A 67 4.00 -3.94 -12.64
CA ASN A 67 3.18 -5.13 -12.38
C ASN A 67 2.36 -5.00 -11.08
N PRO A 68 1.47 -3.99 -10.96
CA PRO A 68 0.72 -3.74 -9.72
C PRO A 68 -0.24 -4.89 -9.37
N ASP A 69 -0.69 -5.65 -10.37
CA ASP A 69 -1.60 -6.80 -10.18
C ASP A 69 -0.95 -7.96 -9.38
N LEU A 70 0.38 -7.97 -9.21
CA LEU A 70 1.03 -8.93 -8.32
C LEU A 70 0.52 -8.83 -6.88
N VAL A 71 0.14 -7.63 -6.42
CA VAL A 71 -0.35 -7.41 -5.05
C VAL A 71 -1.72 -8.06 -4.81
N GLN A 72 -2.51 -8.29 -5.86
CA GLN A 72 -3.79 -9.02 -5.76
C GLN A 72 -3.69 -10.51 -6.14
N ASN A 73 -2.67 -10.89 -6.91
CA ASN A 73 -2.56 -12.25 -7.48
C ASN A 73 -1.55 -13.14 -6.75
N ASP A 74 -0.59 -12.56 -6.00
CA ASP A 74 0.39 -13.30 -5.22
C ASP A 74 0.28 -12.94 -3.73
N SER A 75 -0.08 -13.93 -2.91
CA SER A 75 -0.29 -13.72 -1.47
C SER A 75 0.99 -13.31 -0.75
N ALA A 76 2.15 -13.84 -1.13
CA ALA A 76 3.42 -13.47 -0.50
C ALA A 76 3.80 -12.02 -0.84
N VAL A 77 3.56 -11.58 -2.08
CA VAL A 77 3.72 -10.18 -2.47
C VAL A 77 2.76 -9.28 -1.69
N ALA A 78 1.48 -9.66 -1.60
CA ALA A 78 0.48 -8.90 -0.84
C ALA A 78 0.88 -8.71 0.63
N TRP A 79 1.35 -9.77 1.30
CA TRP A 79 1.78 -9.66 2.69
C TRP A 79 3.08 -8.87 2.85
N LYS A 80 4.01 -8.99 1.91
CA LYS A 80 5.24 -8.19 1.91
C LYS A 80 4.95 -6.70 1.78
N THR A 81 3.99 -6.28 0.95
CA THR A 81 3.62 -4.85 0.86
C THR A 81 2.99 -4.36 2.16
N GLY A 82 2.18 -5.18 2.83
CA GLY A 82 1.64 -4.86 4.16
C GLY A 82 2.73 -4.67 5.22
N LEU A 83 3.71 -5.57 5.26
CA LEU A 83 4.85 -5.46 6.17
C LEU A 83 5.78 -4.30 5.82
N TRP A 84 6.01 -4.05 4.53
CA TRP A 84 6.78 -2.89 4.07
C TRP A 84 6.19 -1.60 4.61
N TYR A 85 4.86 -1.43 4.50
CA TYR A 85 4.19 -0.24 5.02
C TYR A 85 4.39 -0.13 6.54
N TRP A 86 4.09 -1.22 7.26
CA TRP A 86 4.16 -1.26 8.73
C TRP A 86 5.54 -0.89 9.30
N ASN A 87 6.61 -1.29 8.63
CA ASN A 87 7.96 -1.16 9.15
C ASN A 87 8.75 0.02 8.57
N THR A 88 8.23 0.69 7.53
CA THR A 88 9.01 1.74 6.84
C THR A 88 8.24 3.04 6.58
N GLN A 89 6.91 3.03 6.65
CA GLN A 89 6.09 4.18 6.29
C GLN A 89 5.48 4.83 7.53
N THR A 90 5.42 6.15 7.54
CA THR A 90 4.74 6.95 8.58
C THR A 90 3.35 7.42 8.15
N GLY A 91 3.01 7.28 6.86
CA GLY A 91 1.83 7.87 6.22
C GLY A 91 1.57 9.30 6.69
N PRO A 92 0.34 9.65 7.13
CA PRO A 92 0.04 10.99 7.66
C PRO A 92 0.50 11.21 9.11
N GLY A 93 1.06 10.20 9.77
CA GLY A 93 1.60 10.26 11.11
C GLY A 93 3.05 10.75 11.17
N THR A 94 3.69 10.55 12.33
CA THR A 94 5.05 11.04 12.61
C THR A 94 6.07 9.92 12.85
N MET A 95 5.63 8.66 12.90
CA MET A 95 6.47 7.48 13.12
C MET A 95 5.88 6.26 12.43
N THR A 96 6.69 5.21 12.28
CA THR A 96 6.22 3.94 11.70
C THR A 96 5.29 3.23 12.69
N PRO A 97 4.30 2.45 12.20
CA PRO A 97 3.53 1.56 13.05
C PRO A 97 4.39 0.59 13.86
N HIS A 98 5.50 0.12 13.29
CA HIS A 98 6.50 -0.68 13.99
C HIS A 98 7.04 0.06 15.22
N ASP A 99 7.61 1.24 15.02
CA ASP A 99 8.21 2.06 16.08
C ASP A 99 7.19 2.44 17.15
N ALA A 100 5.96 2.76 16.75
CA ALA A 100 4.88 3.05 17.67
C ALA A 100 4.63 1.92 18.66
N MET A 101 4.70 0.67 18.19
CA MET A 101 4.48 -0.52 19.01
C MET A 101 5.71 -0.92 19.81
N VAL A 102 6.91 -0.96 19.21
CA VAL A 102 8.11 -1.44 19.90
C VAL A 102 8.65 -0.44 20.92
N ASN A 103 8.39 0.86 20.72
CA ASN A 103 8.82 1.92 21.64
C ASN A 103 7.70 2.34 22.64
N GLY A 104 6.54 1.69 22.59
CA GLY A 104 5.43 1.96 23.53
C GLY A 104 4.74 3.31 23.34
N ALA A 105 4.81 3.92 22.16
CA ALA A 105 4.04 5.14 21.85
C ALA A 105 2.52 4.88 21.77
N GLY A 106 2.14 3.61 21.56
CA GLY A 106 0.77 3.13 21.68
C GLY A 106 0.09 2.87 20.34
N PHE A 107 -0.95 2.04 20.37
CA PHE A 107 -1.69 1.61 19.18
C PHE A 107 -2.30 2.78 18.39
N GLY A 108 -2.64 3.89 19.06
CA GLY A 108 -3.21 5.08 18.43
C GLY A 108 -2.31 5.70 17.35
N GLU A 109 -0.98 5.64 17.51
CA GLU A 109 -0.08 6.13 16.47
C GLU A 109 -0.12 5.26 15.21
N THR A 110 -0.34 3.95 15.34
CA THR A 110 -0.49 3.04 14.19
C THR A 110 -1.75 3.29 13.36
N ILE A 111 -2.75 3.97 13.93
CA ILE A 111 -3.99 4.40 13.23
C ILE A 111 -3.75 5.72 12.50
N ARG A 112 -2.85 6.54 13.03
CA ARG A 112 -2.47 7.84 12.48
C ARG A 112 -1.46 7.69 11.33
N SER A 113 -0.72 6.59 11.33
CA SER A 113 0.24 6.19 10.30
C SER A 113 -0.41 5.84 8.96
#